data_AF-A0A965NG90-F1
#
_entry.id   AF-A0A965NG90-F1
#
_cell.length_a   1.000
_cell.length_b   1.000
_cell.length_c   1.000
_cell.angle_alpha   90.00
_cell.angle_beta   90.00
_cell.angle_gamma   90.00
#
_symmetry.space_group_name_H-M   'P 1'
#
loop_
_entity.id
_entity.type
_entity.pdbx_description
1 polymer ?
#
loop_
_entity_poly.entity_id
_entity_poly.type
_entity_poly.pdbx_seq_one_letter_code
_entity_poly.pdbx_strand_id
1 'polypeptide(L)'
;DRDLGRYTITGGASIYPFAWSILLAAREHGLGGVMTTIATRNEPAVQELLGVPSHFATASVIALGYPVKEFTKLKRREVASFTTVDRYDGLAF
;
A
#
# COMPACT_ATOMS: atom_id res chain seq x y z
N ASP A 1 14.85 -11.06 -0.74
CA ASP A 1 15.05 -11.51 -2.12
C ASP A 1 16.19 -10.77 -2.85
N ARG A 2 17.13 -10.17 -2.11
CA ARG A 2 18.26 -9.36 -2.61
C ARG A 2 19.19 -10.11 -3.58
N ASP A 3 19.25 -11.43 -3.47
CA ASP A 3 20.23 -12.24 -4.19
C ASP A 3 19.67 -12.81 -5.52
N LEU A 4 18.48 -12.39 -5.94
CA LEU A 4 17.79 -12.92 -7.14
C LEU A 4 18.09 -12.17 -8.45
N GLY A 5 19.09 -11.29 -8.49
CA GLY A 5 19.49 -10.57 -9.73
C GLY A 5 18.42 -9.66 -10.35
N ARG A 6 17.32 -9.43 -9.63
CA ARG A 6 16.20 -8.55 -9.98
C ARG A 6 16.01 -7.51 -8.87
N TYR A 7 15.16 -6.50 -9.11
CA TYR A 7 14.78 -5.57 -8.06
C TYR A 7 14.27 -6.31 -6.81
N THR A 8 14.73 -5.87 -5.65
CA THR A 8 14.27 -6.34 -4.34
C THR A 8 12.81 -5.93 -4.16
N ILE A 9 11.94 -6.91 -3.96
CA ILE A 9 10.49 -6.74 -3.76
C ILE A 9 10.13 -6.97 -2.29
N THR A 10 10.87 -7.80 -1.57
CA THR A 10 10.51 -8.17 -0.18
C THR A 10 11.00 -7.17 0.87
N GLY A 11 11.80 -6.18 0.48
CA GLY A 11 12.27 -5.13 1.39
C GLY A 11 11.08 -4.34 1.93
N GLY A 12 10.87 -4.35 3.25
CA GLY A 12 9.74 -3.67 3.87
C GLY A 12 8.38 -4.31 3.58
N ALA A 13 8.33 -5.62 3.28
CA ALA A 13 7.07 -6.34 2.98
C ALA A 13 6.00 -6.21 4.08
N SER A 14 6.38 -5.89 5.33
CA SER A 14 5.46 -5.63 6.43
C SER A 14 4.81 -4.23 6.41
N ILE A 15 5.38 -3.26 5.68
CA ILE A 15 4.95 -1.86 5.73
C ILE A 15 3.59 -1.66 5.05
N TYR A 16 3.38 -2.23 3.86
CA TYR A 16 2.13 -2.06 3.14
C TYR A 16 0.93 -2.80 3.79
N PRO A 17 1.08 -4.02 4.35
CA PRO A 17 0.05 -4.61 5.20
C PRO A 17 -0.28 -3.75 6.42
N PHE A 18 0.72 -3.16 7.08
CA PHE A 18 0.48 -2.24 8.19
C PHE A 18 -0.29 -0.99 7.75
N ALA A 19 0.10 -0.37 6.63
CA ALA A 19 -0.62 0.77 6.04
C ALA A 19 -2.07 0.39 5.68
N TRP A 20 -2.29 -0.82 5.16
CA TRP A 20 -3.64 -1.33 4.89
C TRP A 20 -4.46 -1.48 6.18
N SER A 21 -3.88 -2.00 7.26
CA SER A 21 -4.54 -2.06 8.56
C SER A 21 -4.97 -0.69 9.07
N ILE A 22 -4.13 0.34 8.92
CA ILE A 22 -4.49 1.73 9.26
C ILE A 22 -5.70 2.19 8.44
N LEU A 23 -5.70 1.95 7.13
CA LEU A 23 -6.82 2.34 6.25
C LEU A 23 -8.12 1.61 6.59
N LEU A 24 -8.04 0.33 7.00
CA LEU A 24 -9.21 -0.43 7.46
C LEU A 24 -9.76 0.13 8.78
N ALA A 25 -8.90 0.42 9.76
CA ALA A 25 -9.31 1.04 11.02
C ALA A 25 -9.88 2.45 10.80
N ALA A 26 -9.25 3.26 9.95
CA ALA A 26 -9.76 4.58 9.58
C ALA A 26 -11.19 4.48 9.00
N ARG A 27 -11.44 3.50 8.13
CA ARG A 27 -12.77 3.25 7.56
C ARG A 27 -13.80 2.88 8.63
N GLU A 28 -13.44 2.07 9.61
CA GLU A 28 -14.33 1.70 10.72
C GLU A 28 -14.69 2.93 11.58
N HIS A 29 -13.76 3.86 11.74
CA HIS A 29 -13.99 5.15 12.40
C HIS A 29 -14.62 6.25 11.51
N GLY A 30 -15.14 5.91 10.33
CA GLY A 30 -15.82 6.87 9.43
C GLY A 30 -14.89 7.82 8.68
N LEU A 31 -13.59 7.52 8.62
CA LEU A 31 -12.62 8.26 7.81
C LEU A 31 -12.46 7.62 6.44
N GLY A 32 -12.22 8.46 5.43
CA GLY A 32 -11.64 8.06 4.15
C GLY A 32 -10.11 8.13 4.22
N GLY A 33 -9.44 7.25 3.48
CA GLY A 33 -7.98 7.25 3.43
C GLY A 33 -7.43 6.82 2.07
N VAL A 34 -6.29 7.41 1.70
CA VAL A 34 -5.51 7.02 0.52
C VAL A 34 -4.04 6.90 0.89
N MET A 35 -3.40 5.84 0.40
CA MET A 35 -1.96 5.66 0.47
C MET A 35 -1.34 6.03 -0.89
N THR A 36 -0.22 6.77 -0.86
CA THR A 36 0.55 7.11 -2.06
C THR A 36 2.04 6.94 -1.80
N THR A 37 2.78 6.57 -2.84
CA THR A 37 4.25 6.46 -2.83
C THR A 37 4.91 7.59 -3.61
N ILE A 38 4.17 8.58 -4.12
CA ILE A 38 4.74 9.67 -4.92
C ILE A 38 5.83 10.44 -4.15
N ALA A 39 5.62 10.66 -2.85
CA ALA A 39 6.56 11.39 -2.00
C ALA A 39 7.91 10.67 -1.80
N THR A 40 7.96 9.34 -1.96
CA THR A 40 9.22 8.58 -1.82
C THR A 40 10.24 8.95 -2.90
N ARG A 41 9.78 9.50 -4.04
CA ARG A 41 10.65 10.03 -5.09
C ARG A 41 11.45 11.27 -4.67
N ASN A 42 10.99 11.97 -3.64
CA ASN A 42 11.67 13.13 -3.05
C ASN A 42 11.87 12.93 -1.54
N GLU A 43 12.39 11.75 -1.18
CA GLU A 43 12.68 11.38 0.21
C GLU A 43 13.52 12.43 0.97
N PRO A 44 14.57 13.05 0.40
CA PRO A 44 15.34 14.06 1.12
C PRO A 44 14.50 15.27 1.57
N ALA A 45 13.60 15.77 0.71
CA ALA A 45 12.72 16.88 1.08
C ALA A 45 11.68 16.46 2.14
N VAL A 46 11.18 15.22 2.08
CA VAL A 46 10.29 14.69 3.12
C VAL A 46 11.02 14.58 4.46
N GLN A 47 12.25 14.08 4.44
CA GLN A 47 13.08 13.96 5.64
C GLN A 47 13.37 15.33 6.26
N GLU A 48 13.78 16.32 5.46
CA GLU A 48 14.01 17.69 5.91
C GLU A 48 12.73 18.30 6.50
N LEU A 49 11.61 18.21 5.78
CA LEU A 49 10.33 18.80 6.19
C LEU A 49 9.82 18.25 7.52
N LEU A 50 10.01 16.94 7.75
CA LEU A 50 9.51 16.24 8.94
C LEU A 50 10.58 16.03 10.02
N GLY A 51 11.82 16.47 9.79
CA GLY A 51 12.94 16.23 10.70
C GLY A 51 13.30 14.75 10.87
N VAL A 52 13.09 13.93 9.85
CA VAL A 52 13.38 12.48 9.88
C VAL A 52 14.88 12.24 9.67
N PRO A 53 15.56 11.46 10.52
CA PRO A 53 16.97 11.13 10.33
C PRO A 53 17.24 10.41 9.01
N SER A 54 18.39 10.68 8.38
CA SER A 54 18.75 10.18 7.04
C SER A 54 18.88 8.65 6.91
N HIS A 55 18.97 7.92 8.02
CA HIS A 55 19.02 6.45 8.02
C HIS A 55 17.64 5.80 7.98
N PHE A 56 16.55 6.58 8.07
CA PHE A 56 15.19 6.10 7.85
C PHE A 56 14.77 6.30 6.40
N ALA A 57 14.09 5.31 5.82
CA ALA A 57 13.50 5.41 4.50
C ALA A 57 12.00 5.81 4.59
N THR A 58 11.55 6.64 3.65
CA THR A 58 10.14 6.96 3.46
C THR A 58 9.51 5.89 2.59
N ALA A 59 8.60 5.10 3.16
CA ALA A 59 7.96 4.00 2.43
C ALA A 59 6.66 4.41 1.73
N SER A 60 5.83 5.25 2.36
CA SER A 60 4.58 5.77 1.79
C SER A 60 4.05 6.93 2.62
N VAL A 61 3.06 7.64 2.09
CA VAL A 61 2.27 8.66 2.79
C VAL A 61 0.82 8.19 2.82
N ILE A 62 0.18 8.30 3.99
CA ILE A 62 -1.25 8.04 4.17
C ILE A 62 -1.94 9.36 4.47
N ALA A 63 -2.86 9.76 3.60
CA ALA A 63 -3.75 10.90 3.86
C ALA A 63 -5.10 10.37 4.37
N LEU A 64 -5.56 10.90 5.50
CA LEU A 64 -6.84 10.57 6.14
C LEU A 64 -7.71 11.82 6.27
N GLY A 65 -9.03 11.65 6.24
CA GLY A 65 -9.97 12.73 6.49
C GLY A 65 -11.41 12.27 6.50
N TYR A 66 -12.33 13.15 6.92
CA TYR A 66 -13.76 12.87 6.89
C TYR A 66 -14.31 13.01 5.46
N PRO A 67 -14.91 11.96 4.90
CA PRO A 67 -15.39 12.00 3.52
C PRO A 67 -16.64 12.88 3.40
N VAL A 68 -16.62 13.86 2.48
CA VAL A 68 -17.83 14.60 2.09
C VAL A 68 -18.83 13.67 1.38
N LYS A 69 -18.33 12.65 0.69
CA LYS A 69 -19.11 11.63 0.00
C LYS A 69 -18.43 10.27 0.12
N GLU A 70 -19.18 9.27 0.54
CA GLU A 70 -18.72 7.88 0.53
C GLU A 70 -19.03 7.18 -0.81
N PHE A 71 -18.01 6.57 -1.41
CA PHE A 71 -18.18 5.72 -2.57
C PHE A 71 -18.36 4.27 -2.12
N THR A 72 -19.54 3.70 -2.37
CA THR A 72 -19.90 2.35 -1.90
C THR A 72 -19.96 1.29 -2.99
N LYS A 73 -19.94 1.69 -4.27
CA LYS A 73 -20.00 0.78 -5.43
C LYS A 73 -18.72 0.83 -6.24
N LEU A 74 -17.73 0.07 -5.79
CA LEU A 74 -16.51 -0.16 -6.56
C LEU A 74 -16.66 -1.46 -7.36
N LYS A 75 -16.38 -1.40 -8.67
CA LYS A 75 -16.31 -2.62 -9.48
C LYS A 75 -14.96 -3.30 -9.26
N ARG A 76 -14.97 -4.62 -9.13
CA ARG A 76 -13.80 -5.49 -9.11
C ARG A 76 -14.01 -6.58 -10.16
N ARG A 77 -12.92 -7.12 -10.69
CA ARG A 77 -12.98 -8.32 -11.54
C ARG A 77 -13.43 -9.51 -10.70
N GLU A 78 -14.08 -10.48 -11.34
CA GLU A 78 -14.38 -11.75 -10.69
C GLU A 78 -13.11 -12.45 -10.24
N VAL A 79 -13.15 -13.08 -9.06
CA VAL A 79 -11.98 -13.73 -8.44
C VAL A 79 -11.38 -14.77 -9.39
N ALA A 80 -12.23 -15.65 -9.94
CA ALA A 80 -11.88 -16.67 -10.93
C ALA A 80 -11.12 -16.14 -12.16
N SER A 81 -11.19 -14.84 -12.47
CA SER A 81 -10.51 -14.26 -13.63
C SER A 81 -9.02 -13.97 -13.41
N PHE A 82 -8.49 -14.11 -12.19
CA PHE A 82 -7.07 -13.86 -11.88
C PHE A 82 -6.49 -14.75 -10.76
N THR A 83 -7.24 -15.73 -10.25
CA THR A 83 -6.76 -16.68 -9.24
C THR A 83 -6.88 -18.11 -9.74
N THR A 84 -5.89 -18.93 -9.42
CA THR A 84 -5.82 -20.35 -9.79
C THR A 84 -5.55 -21.21 -8.55
N VAL A 85 -5.93 -22.49 -8.61
CA VAL A 85 -5.71 -23.46 -7.54
C VAL A 85 -4.37 -24.16 -7.74
N ASP A 86 -3.58 -24.26 -6.66
CA ASP A 86 -2.26 -24.91 -6.53
C ASP A 86 -1.11 -24.38 -7.40
N ARG A 87 -1.37 -24.07 -8.68
CA ARG A 87 -0.37 -23.67 -9.67
C ARG A 87 -0.80 -22.42 -10.41
N TYR A 88 0.17 -21.64 -10.91
CA TYR A 88 -0.11 -20.45 -11.73
C TYR A 88 -0.90 -20.78 -13.01
N ASP A 89 -0.68 -21.97 -13.58
CA ASP A 89 -1.37 -22.52 -14.76
C ASP A 89 -2.48 -23.53 -14.40
N GLY A 90 -2.91 -23.54 -13.14
CA GLY A 90 -3.93 -24.46 -12.63
C GLY A 90 -5.36 -24.08 -13.03
N LEU A 91 -6.33 -24.83 -12.49
CA LEU A 91 -7.75 -24.52 -12.66
C LEU A 91 -8.07 -23.16 -12.06
N ALA A 92 -8.97 -22.41 -12.69
CA ALA A 92 -9.54 -21.20 -12.10
C ALA A 92 -10.27 -21.54 -10.78
N PHE A 93 -10.13 -20.66 -9.79
CA PHE A 93 -10.80 -20.77 -8.50
C PHE A 93 -12.33 -20.61 -8.62
#